data_AF-A0A8A3S8B2-F1
#
_entry.id   AF-A0A8A3S8B2-F1
#
_cell.length_a   1.000
_cell.length_b   1.000
_cell.length_c   1.000
_cell.angle_alpha   90.00
_cell.angle_beta   90.00
_cell.angle_gamma   90.00
#
_symmetry.space_group_name_H-M   'P 1'
#
loop_
_entity.id
_entity.type
_entity.pdbx_description
1 polymer ?
#
loop_
_entity_poly.entity_id
_entity_poly.type
_entity_poly.pdbx_seq_one_letter_code
_entity_poly.pdbx_strand_id
1 'polypeptide(L)' 'MLNIRREICGYCGACVSVCPEGALELIDAYLTVDSETCISCGICTKACPLGALEVTDEV' A
#
# COMPACT_ATOMS: atom_id res chain seq x y z
N MET A 1 -10.79 1.51 1.57
CA MET A 1 -9.87 1.54 0.40
C MET A 1 -8.46 1.94 0.84
N LEU A 2 -7.44 1.66 0.04
CA LEU A 2 -6.06 2.06 0.32
C LEU A 2 -5.63 3.18 -0.63
N ASN A 3 -5.27 4.34 -0.07
CA ASN A 3 -4.73 5.48 -0.80
C ASN A 3 -3.19 5.43 -0.81
N ILE A 4 -2.59 5.76 -1.96
CA ILE A 4 -1.14 5.79 -2.17
C ILE A 4 -0.73 7.19 -2.61
N ARG A 5 -0.03 7.92 -1.73
CA ARG A 5 0.58 9.23 -2.05
C ARG A 5 1.86 9.03 -2.86
N ARG A 6 1.69 9.02 -4.18
CA ARG A 6 2.78 8.73 -5.13
C ARG A 6 3.88 9.79 -5.12
N GLU A 7 3.61 11.02 -4.69
CA GLU A 7 4.63 12.07 -4.60
C GLU A 7 5.72 11.80 -3.55
N ILE A 8 5.41 10.99 -2.53
CA ILE A 8 6.34 10.66 -1.44
C ILE A 8 6.63 9.16 -1.36
N CYS A 9 6.00 8.34 -2.20
CA CYS A 9 6.30 6.91 -2.26
C CYS A 9 7.70 6.71 -2.85
N GLY A 10 8.61 6.13 -2.08
CA GLY A 10 9.97 5.81 -2.52
C GLY A 10 10.10 4.47 -3.25
N TYR A 11 8.98 3.79 -3.55
CA TYR A 11 8.95 2.51 -4.28
C TYR A 11 9.90 1.43 -3.69
N CYS A 12 10.02 1.38 -2.36
CA CYS A 12 10.95 0.46 -1.69
C CYS A 12 10.43 -0.97 -1.51
N GLY A 13 9.14 -1.21 -1.76
CA GLY A 13 8.52 -2.54 -1.62
C GLY A 13 8.25 -2.99 -0.17
N ALA A 14 8.51 -2.16 0.84
CA ALA A 14 8.27 -2.55 2.25
C ALA A 14 6.81 -2.96 2.49
N CYS A 15 5.85 -2.22 1.93
CA CYS A 15 4.42 -2.52 2.05
C CYS A 15 4.01 -3.83 1.37
N VAL A 16 4.64 -4.21 0.25
CA VAL A 16 4.42 -5.47 -0.47
C VAL A 16 4.83 -6.64 0.42
N SER A 17 6.01 -6.55 1.06
CA SER A 17 6.56 -7.63 1.88
C SER A 17 5.75 -7.97 3.14
N VAL A 18 4.92 -7.04 3.63
CA VAL A 18 4.13 -7.21 4.85
C VAL A 18 2.64 -7.43 4.59
N CYS A 19 2.20 -7.40 3.33
CA CYS A 19 0.79 -7.55 3.01
C CYS A 19 0.37 -9.01 3.19
N PRO A 20 -0.51 -9.34 4.17
CA PRO A 20 -0.88 -10.73 4.43
C PRO A 20 -1.70 -11.35 3.29
N GLU A 21 -2.51 -10.54 2.60
CA GLU A 21 -3.35 -10.99 1.50
C GLU A 21 -2.63 -10.95 0.15
N GLY A 22 -1.41 -10.41 0.08
CA GLY A 22 -0.70 -10.22 -1.19
C GLY A 22 -1.37 -9.20 -2.13
N ALA A 23 -2.18 -8.29 -1.61
CA ALA A 23 -2.94 -7.30 -2.39
C ALA A 23 -2.10 -6.17 -3.02
N LEU A 24 -0.80 -6.11 -2.74
CA LEU A 24 0.10 -5.04 -3.19
C LEU A 24 1.16 -5.60 -4.12
N GLU A 25 1.37 -4.94 -5.25
CA GLU A 25 2.41 -5.30 -6.21
C GLU A 25 3.22 -4.06 -6.58
N LEU A 26 4.55 -4.24 -6.65
CA LEU A 26 5.47 -3.20 -7.08
C LEU A 26 6.11 -3.62 -8.40
N ILE A 27 5.83 -2.86 -9.45
CA ILE A 27 6.42 -3.05 -10.78
C ILE A 27 7.29 -1.83 -11.05
N ASP A 28 8.61 -2.01 -11.08
CA ASP A 28 9.61 -0.93 -11.15
C ASP A 28 9.34 0.17 -10.12
N ALA A 29 8.95 1.38 -10.58
CA ALA A 29 8.61 2.53 -9.74
C ALA A 29 7.09 2.79 -9.74
N TYR A 30 6.28 1.73 -9.75
CA TYR A 30 4.83 1.82 -9.75
C TYR A 30 4.21 0.80 -8.78
N LEU A 31 3.65 1.32 -7.68
CA LEU A 31 2.93 0.52 -6.70
C LEU A 31 1.44 0.43 -7.10
N THR A 32 0.89 -0.77 -7.13
CA THR A 32 -0.52 -1.07 -7.37
C THR A 32 -1.14 -1.74 -6.15
N VAL A 33 -2.46 -1.59 -6.02
CA VAL A 33 -3.26 -2.30 -5.02
C VAL A 33 -4.43 -2.97 -5.73
N ASP A 34 -4.62 -4.25 -5.45
CA ASP A 34 -5.83 -4.97 -5.81
C ASP A 34 -6.90 -4.70 -4.75
N SER A 35 -7.92 -3.93 -5.13
CA SER A 35 -9.02 -3.56 -4.24
C SER A 35 -9.94 -4.73 -3.87
N GLU A 36 -9.99 -5.80 -4.67
CA GLU A 36 -10.80 -6.98 -4.36
C GLU A 36 -10.12 -7.85 -3.29
N THR A 37 -8.79 -7.88 -3.29
CA THR A 37 -7.98 -8.64 -2.32
C THR A 37 -7.63 -7.81 -1.07
N CYS A 38 -7.57 -6.48 -1.17
CA CYS A 38 -7.20 -5.61 -0.05
C CYS A 38 -8.30 -5.49 1.01
N ILE A 39 -8.10 -6.14 2.16
CA ILE A 39 -9.01 -6.07 3.32
C ILE A 39 -8.86 -4.80 4.18
N SER A 40 -8.11 -3.79 3.73
CA SER A 40 -7.91 -2.52 4.44
C SER A 40 -7.39 -2.66 5.89
N CYS A 41 -6.54 -3.66 6.17
CA CYS A 41 -6.05 -3.97 7.52
C CYS A 41 -5.05 -2.95 8.11
N GLY A 42 -4.46 -2.08 7.30
CA GLY A 42 -3.53 -1.04 7.75
C GLY A 42 -2.14 -1.51 8.18
N ILE A 43 -1.72 -2.74 7.85
CA ILE A 43 -0.35 -3.19 8.13
C ILE A 43 0.66 -2.45 7.24
N CYS A 44 0.33 -2.29 5.95
CA CYS A 44 1.16 -1.58 4.98
C CYS A 44 1.39 -0.11 5.34
N THR A 45 0.41 0.56 5.98
CA THR A 45 0.54 1.96 6.41
C THR A 45 1.56 2.09 7.54
N LYS A 46 1.52 1.19 8.53
CA LYS A 46 2.49 1.14 9.64
C LYS A 46 3.90 0.78 9.17
N ALA A 47 4.01 -0.10 8.18
CA ALA A 47 5.29 -0.51 7.62
C ALA A 47 5.93 0.54 6.70
N CYS A 48 5.18 1.55 6.26
CA CYS A 48 5.69 2.56 5.34
C CYS A 48 6.58 3.57 6.07
N PRO A 49 7.91 3.60 5.83
CA PRO A 49 8.79 4.54 6.52
C PRO A 49 8.57 6.00 6.10
N LEU A 50 7.96 6.22 4.93
CA LEU A 50 7.67 7.54 4.37
C LEU A 50 6.24 8.01 4.69
N GLY A 51 5.41 7.16 5.30
CA GLY A 51 3.99 7.47 5.54
C GLY A 51 3.20 7.71 4.26
N ALA A 52 3.57 7.07 3.15
CA ALA A 52 2.96 7.26 1.83
C ALA A 52 1.61 6.57 1.65
N LEU A 53 1.16 5.77 2.63
CA LEU A 53 -0.01 4.91 2.55
C LEU A 53 -1.03 5.29 3.62
N GLU A 54 -2.30 5.36 3.24
CA GLU A 54 -3.41 5.68 4.14
C GLU A 54 -4.59 4.76 3.87
N VAL A 55 -5.18 4.19 4.92
CA VAL A 55 -6.45 3.47 4.81
C VAL A 55 -7.56 4.49 4.96
N THR A 56 -8.47 4.55 3.99
CA THR A 56 -9.63 5.45 4.00
C THR A 56 -10.93 4.65 3.99
N ASP A 57 -11.94 5.17 4.68
CA ASP A 57 -13.29 4.59 4.79
C ASP A 57 -14.28 5.19 3.76
N GLU A 58 -13.78 5.77 2.66
CA GLU A 58 -14.66 6.44 1.70
C GLU A 58 -15.57 5.46 0.95
N VAL A 59 -16.87 5.75 1.02
CA VAL A 59 -18.00 5.10 0.32
C VAL A 59 -18.08 5.57 -1.12
#